data_AF-A0A7V4GCJ7-F1
#
_entry.id   AF-A0A7V4GCJ7-F1
#
_cell.length_a   1.000
_cell.length_b   1.000
_cell.length_c   1.000
_cell.angle_alpha   90.00
_cell.angle_beta   90.00
_cell.angle_gamma   90.00
#
_symmetry.space_group_name_H-M   'P 1'
#
loop_
_entity.id
_entity.type
_entity.pdbx_description
1 polymer ?
#
loop_
_entity_poly.entity_id
_entity_poly.type
_entity_poly.pdbx_seq_one_letter_code
_entity_poly.pdbx_strand_id
1 'polypeptide(L)'
;MPLRTAADVLRLVRGAGKDPARCRVLVCGLQRRGRRGPGGPADSPAAPFLHALQGCVGWVLGHDYELPADAIAAFGVEPVRLADGLARADAVVLLDDHPRYTRDLTPRRLAATQAPVVVYDSWRVLRETAVPALPQVRYAGLGHEG
;
A
#
# COMPACT_ATOMS: atom_id res chain seq x y z
N MET A 1 8.56 -6.86 -11.84
CA MET A 1 7.23 -6.78 -11.20
C MET A 1 7.05 -5.52 -10.35
N PRO A 2 7.96 -5.15 -9.42
CA PRO A 2 7.78 -3.96 -8.56
C PRO A 2 7.55 -2.64 -9.33
N LEU A 3 8.30 -2.40 -10.42
CA LEU A 3 8.13 -1.20 -11.25
C LEU A 3 6.79 -1.15 -11.98
N ARG A 4 6.27 -2.31 -12.43
CA ARG A 4 4.95 -2.40 -13.05
C ARG A 4 3.85 -2.12 -12.03
N THR A 5 3.97 -2.68 -10.82
CA THR A 5 3.06 -2.38 -9.72
C THR A 5 3.02 -0.88 -9.39
N ALA A 6 4.17 -0.21 -9.34
CA ALA A 6 4.22 1.24 -9.14
C ALA A 6 3.52 2.01 -10.29
N ALA A 7 3.79 1.63 -11.55
CA ALA A 7 3.13 2.23 -12.70
C ALA A 7 1.60 2.02 -12.68
N ASP A 8 1.13 0.83 -12.30
CA ASP A 8 -0.30 0.52 -12.18
C ASP A 8 -0.95 1.36 -11.08
N VAL A 9 -0.32 1.48 -9.90
CA VAL A 9 -0.82 2.35 -8.81
C VAL A 9 -0.94 3.80 -9.29
N LEU A 10 0.07 4.35 -9.96
CA LEU A 10 0.02 5.72 -10.50
C LEU A 10 -1.08 5.87 -11.56
N ARG A 11 -1.27 4.87 -12.41
CA ARG A 11 -2.36 4.85 -13.41
C ARG A 11 -3.73 4.85 -12.73
N LEU A 12 -3.92 4.04 -11.69
CA LEU A 12 -5.17 3.93 -10.94
C LEU A 12 -5.49 5.22 -10.17
N VAL A 13 -4.48 5.83 -9.53
CA VAL A 13 -4.64 7.13 -8.84
C VAL A 13 -5.09 8.20 -9.83
N ARG A 14 -4.45 8.29 -10.99
CA ARG A 14 -4.88 9.23 -12.06
C ARG A 14 -6.28 8.91 -12.58
N GLY A 15 -6.58 7.63 -12.80
CA GLY A 15 -7.90 7.17 -13.24
C GLY A 15 -9.01 7.42 -12.22
N ALA A 16 -8.67 7.53 -10.94
CA ALA A 16 -9.56 7.94 -9.87
C ALA A 16 -9.77 9.47 -9.80
N GLY A 17 -9.19 10.24 -10.74
CA GLY A 17 -9.30 11.70 -10.79
C GLY A 17 -8.40 12.43 -9.80
N LYS A 18 -7.41 11.74 -9.21
CA LYS A 18 -6.47 12.34 -8.26
C LYS A 18 -5.15 12.71 -8.93
N ASP A 19 -4.55 13.82 -8.47
CA ASP A 19 -3.19 14.21 -8.83
C ASP A 19 -2.17 13.45 -7.97
N PRO A 20 -1.36 12.53 -8.55
CA PRO A 20 -0.40 11.75 -7.78
C PRO A 20 0.53 12.60 -6.93
N ALA A 21 0.97 13.77 -7.42
CA ALA A 21 1.90 14.65 -6.70
C ALA A 21 1.31 15.21 -5.39
N ARG A 22 -0.01 15.12 -5.21
CA ARG A 22 -0.71 15.52 -3.98
C ARG A 22 -1.19 14.34 -3.15
N CYS A 23 -1.03 13.12 -3.65
CA CYS A 23 -1.52 11.91 -2.99
C CYS A 23 -0.60 11.39 -1.91
N ARG A 24 -1.21 10.77 -0.91
CA ARG A 24 -0.54 9.95 0.11
C ARG A 24 -0.75 8.47 -0.22
N VAL A 25 0.34 7.77 -0.46
CA VAL A 25 0.32 6.32 -0.72
C VAL A 25 0.76 5.59 0.54
N LEU A 26 -0.16 4.84 1.15
CA LEU A 26 0.14 3.92 2.24
C LEU A 26 0.63 2.59 1.67
N VAL A 27 1.84 2.20 2.02
CA VAL A 27 2.46 0.93 1.61
C VAL A 27 2.54 0.00 2.80
N CYS A 28 1.86 -1.14 2.67
CA CYS A 28 1.68 -2.17 3.68
C CYS A 28 2.54 -3.40 3.32
N GLY A 29 3.47 -3.76 4.20
CA GLY A 29 4.35 -4.92 4.03
C GLY A 29 5.64 -4.54 3.29
N LEU A 30 6.67 -4.19 4.05
CA LEU A 30 7.97 -3.78 3.56
C LEU A 30 9.02 -4.89 3.74
N GLN A 31 8.83 -5.80 4.68
CA GLN A 31 9.76 -6.91 4.89
C GLN A 31 9.65 -7.96 3.78
N ARG A 32 10.77 -8.58 3.42
CA ARG A 32 10.76 -9.75 2.54
C ARG A 32 10.11 -10.93 3.27
N ARG A 33 9.04 -11.47 2.70
CA ARG A 33 8.37 -12.68 3.20
C ARG A 33 9.36 -13.82 3.51
N GLY A 34 9.15 -14.48 4.64
CA GLY A 34 9.93 -15.66 5.08
C GLY A 34 11.32 -15.31 5.64
N ARG A 35 11.69 -14.03 5.73
CA ARG A 35 12.93 -13.61 6.40
C ARG A 35 12.76 -13.65 7.92
N ARG A 36 13.72 -14.23 8.62
CA ARG A 36 13.85 -14.14 10.09
C ARG A 36 14.89 -13.06 10.44
N GLY A 37 14.57 -12.20 11.39
CA GLY A 37 15.46 -11.15 11.89
C GLY A 37 15.46 -9.86 11.05
N PRO A 38 16.12 -8.80 11.54
CA PRO A 38 16.07 -7.48 10.92
C PRO A 38 16.68 -7.52 9.51
N GLY A 39 15.88 -7.13 8.52
CA GLY A 39 16.32 -6.90 7.15
C GLY A 39 16.22 -5.42 6.81
N GLY A 40 17.15 -4.94 5.99
CA GLY A 40 17.12 -3.57 5.48
C GLY A 40 16.51 -3.46 4.08
N PRO A 41 16.39 -2.24 3.54
CA PRO A 41 15.85 -2.00 2.20
C PRO A 41 16.52 -2.80 1.08
N ALA A 42 17.84 -3.02 1.18
CA ALA A 42 18.61 -3.77 0.19
C ALA A 42 18.11 -5.22 -0.04
N ASP A 43 17.46 -5.80 0.96
CA ASP A 43 16.98 -7.17 0.94
C ASP A 43 15.48 -7.30 0.67
N SER A 44 14.79 -6.17 0.46
CA SER A 44 13.34 -6.12 0.35
C SER A 44 12.86 -5.93 -1.09
N PRO A 45 11.88 -6.71 -1.56
CA PRO A 45 11.24 -6.49 -2.85
C PRO A 45 10.39 -5.20 -2.89
N ALA A 46 10.11 -4.59 -1.73
CA ALA A 46 9.40 -3.32 -1.65
C ALA A 46 10.31 -2.13 -2.05
N ALA A 47 11.63 -2.23 -1.86
CA ALA A 47 12.52 -1.09 -2.12
C ALA A 47 12.48 -0.58 -3.58
N PRO A 48 12.52 -1.44 -4.62
CA PRO A 48 12.36 -0.97 -6.00
C PRO A 48 10.98 -0.36 -6.29
N PHE A 49 9.91 -0.83 -5.64
CA PHE A 49 8.58 -0.25 -5.76
C PHE A 49 8.53 1.16 -5.13
N LEU A 50 9.05 1.29 -3.91
CA LEU A 50 9.12 2.57 -3.21
C LEU A 50 9.95 3.58 -3.99
N HIS A 51 11.10 3.16 -4.50
CA HIS A 51 11.96 4.00 -5.33
C HIS A 51 11.23 4.52 -6.58
N ALA A 52 10.39 3.70 -7.21
CA ALA A 52 9.60 4.11 -8.37
C ALA A 52 8.45 5.09 -8.03
N LEU A 53 7.99 5.13 -6.78
CA LEU A 53 7.01 6.11 -6.33
C LEU A 53 7.63 7.44 -5.90
N GLN A 54 8.91 7.44 -5.49
CA GLN A 54 9.62 8.65 -5.06
C GLN A 54 9.58 9.72 -6.16
N GLY A 55 9.21 10.95 -5.78
CA GLY A 55 9.07 12.08 -6.70
C GLY A 55 7.85 12.03 -7.62
N CYS A 56 7.13 10.90 -7.68
CA CYS A 56 5.88 10.78 -8.42
C CYS A 56 4.64 11.03 -7.55
N VAL A 57 4.76 10.82 -6.24
CA VAL A 57 3.68 11.05 -5.27
C VAL A 57 4.09 12.05 -4.19
N GLY A 58 3.10 12.70 -3.57
CA GLY A 58 3.36 13.71 -2.53
C GLY A 58 3.98 13.11 -1.27
N TRP A 59 3.43 11.98 -0.80
CA TRP A 59 3.95 11.28 0.38
C TRP A 59 3.83 9.78 0.24
N VAL A 60 4.82 9.08 0.81
CA VAL A 60 4.78 7.63 0.98
C VAL A 60 4.78 7.33 2.48
N LEU A 61 3.70 6.70 2.94
CA LEU A 61 3.53 6.24 4.31
C LEU A 61 3.85 4.75 4.36
N GLY A 62 4.67 4.31 5.31
CA GLY A 62 5.09 2.93 5.48
C GLY A 62 4.44 2.28 6.70
N HIS A 63 3.90 1.08 6.51
CA HIS A 63 3.45 0.22 7.60
C HIS A 63 3.93 -1.22 7.41
N ASP A 64 4.42 -1.82 8.49
CA ASP A 64 4.74 -3.23 8.57
C ASP A 64 4.44 -3.74 9.99
N TYR A 65 3.99 -4.98 10.14
CA TYR A 65 3.71 -5.57 11.45
C TYR A 65 4.96 -6.15 12.11
N GLU A 66 6.00 -6.43 11.34
CA GLU A 66 7.21 -7.12 11.77
C GLU A 66 8.42 -6.17 11.87
N LEU A 67 8.35 -4.99 11.23
CA LEU A 67 9.42 -3.99 11.31
C LEU A 67 9.13 -2.89 12.33
N PRO A 68 10.12 -2.50 13.15
CA PRO A 68 10.04 -1.29 13.96
C PRO A 68 10.09 -0.02 13.09
N ALA A 69 9.68 1.11 13.66
CA ALA A 69 9.51 2.36 12.93
C ALA A 69 10.80 2.90 12.31
N ASP A 70 11.95 2.70 12.96
CA ASP A 70 13.28 3.05 12.46
C ASP A 70 13.67 2.21 11.23
N ALA A 71 13.36 0.90 11.24
CA ALA A 71 13.57 0.03 10.10
C ALA A 71 12.65 0.40 8.93
N ILE A 72 11.41 0.81 9.18
CA ILE A 72 10.51 1.35 8.15
C ILE A 72 11.07 2.67 7.60
N ALA A 73 11.51 3.58 8.45
CA ALA A 73 12.08 4.87 8.03
C ALA A 73 13.34 4.70 7.15
N ALA A 74 14.11 3.62 7.34
CA ALA A 74 15.26 3.31 6.50
C ALA A 74 14.90 3.10 5.01
N PHE A 75 13.64 2.83 4.68
CA PHE A 75 13.15 2.79 3.29
C PHE A 75 12.91 4.18 2.68
N GLY A 76 13.12 5.27 3.41
CA GLY A 76 12.87 6.63 2.96
C GLY A 76 11.38 6.99 2.92
N VAL A 77 10.58 6.38 3.81
CA VAL A 77 9.12 6.59 3.93
C VAL A 77 8.75 7.00 5.35
N GLU A 78 7.59 7.63 5.53
CA GLU A 78 7.09 8.02 6.86
C GLU A 78 6.52 6.78 7.58
N PRO A 79 7.11 6.30 8.69
CA PRO A 79 6.53 5.19 9.45
C PRO A 79 5.23 5.63 10.12
N VAL A 80 4.15 4.86 9.94
CA VAL A 80 2.83 5.16 10.51
C VAL A 80 2.21 3.93 11.16
N ARG A 81 1.32 4.16 12.15
CA ARG A 81 0.37 3.12 12.57
C ARG A 81 -0.66 2.91 11.46
N LEU A 82 -1.14 1.68 11.28
CA LEU A 82 -2.06 1.35 10.19
C LEU A 82 -3.30 2.27 10.17
N ALA A 83 -3.92 2.50 11.33
CA ALA A 83 -5.12 3.35 11.43
C ALA A 83 -4.86 4.80 11.00
N ASP A 84 -3.71 5.37 11.41
CA ASP A 84 -3.34 6.74 11.05
C ASP A 84 -3.02 6.86 9.56
N GLY A 85 -2.35 5.83 9.00
CA GLY A 85 -2.08 5.74 7.58
C GLY A 85 -3.36 5.69 6.75
N LEU A 86 -4.32 4.83 7.13
CA LEU A 86 -5.61 4.69 6.44
C LEU A 86 -6.40 6.00 6.43
N ALA A 87 -6.46 6.71 7.56
CA ALA A 87 -7.20 7.97 7.65
C ALA A 87 -6.69 9.06 6.68
N ARG A 88 -5.42 8.97 6.26
CA ARG A 88 -4.73 9.94 5.40
C ARG A 88 -4.57 9.47 3.95
N ALA A 89 -4.74 8.18 3.69
CA ALA A 89 -4.35 7.56 2.43
C ALA A 89 -5.31 7.89 1.28
N ASP A 90 -4.72 8.23 0.13
CA ASP A 90 -5.41 8.28 -1.16
C ASP A 90 -5.29 6.95 -1.91
N ALA A 91 -4.23 6.21 -1.62
CA ALA A 91 -4.00 4.86 -2.11
C ALA A 91 -3.43 3.97 -0.99
N VAL A 92 -3.89 2.73 -0.93
CA VAL A 92 -3.40 1.68 -0.04
C VAL A 92 -2.83 0.57 -0.92
N VAL A 93 -1.57 0.19 -0.68
CA VAL A 93 -0.87 -0.83 -1.46
C VAL A 93 -0.42 -1.94 -0.53
N LEU A 94 -0.91 -3.16 -0.77
CA LEU A 94 -0.46 -4.36 -0.08
C LEU A 94 0.63 -5.01 -0.92
N LEU A 95 1.83 -5.07 -0.36
CA LEU A 95 2.99 -5.76 -0.93
C LEU A 95 3.31 -7.07 -0.23
N ASP A 96 2.56 -7.41 0.82
CA ASP A 96 2.71 -8.65 1.60
C ASP A 96 1.34 -9.27 1.95
N ASP A 97 1.33 -10.58 2.22
CA ASP A 97 0.13 -11.35 2.59
C ASP A 97 -0.03 -11.59 4.09
N HIS A 98 0.62 -10.78 4.94
CA HIS A 98 0.51 -10.91 6.39
C HIS A 98 -0.98 -11.01 6.83
N PRO A 99 -1.42 -12.09 7.53
CA PRO A 99 -2.84 -12.35 7.82
C PRO A 99 -3.55 -11.23 8.57
N ARG A 100 -2.80 -10.44 9.34
CA ARG A 100 -3.33 -9.26 10.03
C ARG A 100 -3.85 -8.20 9.07
N TYR A 101 -3.33 -8.07 7.85
CA TYR A 101 -3.86 -7.12 6.88
C TYR A 101 -5.30 -7.46 6.48
N THR A 102 -5.62 -8.73 6.19
CA THR A 102 -7.00 -9.16 5.90
C THR A 102 -7.94 -8.85 7.07
N ARG A 103 -7.46 -9.05 8.31
CA ARG A 103 -8.26 -8.75 9.51
C ARG A 103 -8.44 -7.24 9.75
N ASP A 104 -7.39 -6.47 9.54
CA ASP A 104 -7.33 -5.06 9.98
C ASP A 104 -7.73 -4.07 8.87
N LEU A 105 -7.73 -4.48 7.59
CA LEU A 105 -8.24 -3.75 6.42
C LEU A 105 -9.70 -4.09 6.11
N THR A 106 -10.55 -3.97 7.12
CA THR A 106 -11.99 -4.25 7.00
C THR A 106 -12.70 -3.25 6.07
N PRO A 107 -13.86 -3.62 5.50
CA PRO A 107 -14.69 -2.71 4.73
C PRO A 107 -15.02 -1.42 5.48
N ARG A 108 -15.34 -1.52 6.78
CA ARG A 108 -15.63 -0.35 7.63
C ARG A 108 -14.47 0.64 7.70
N ARG A 109 -13.23 0.14 7.81
CA ARG A 109 -12.04 0.99 7.91
C ARG A 109 -11.69 1.62 6.57
N LEU A 110 -11.77 0.86 5.48
CA LEU A 110 -11.54 1.42 4.14
C LEU A 110 -12.63 2.40 3.75
N ALA A 111 -13.87 2.19 4.18
CA ALA A 111 -14.96 3.12 3.95
C ALA A 111 -14.76 4.49 4.63
N ALA A 112 -13.95 4.55 5.69
CA ALA A 112 -13.62 5.77 6.43
C ALA A 112 -12.40 6.53 5.89
N THR A 113 -11.79 6.05 4.80
CA THR A 113 -10.63 6.70 4.14
C THR A 113 -11.07 7.81 3.18
N GLN A 114 -10.09 8.55 2.62
CA GLN A 114 -10.36 9.64 1.68
C GLN A 114 -10.87 9.10 0.32
N ALA A 115 -12.18 9.23 0.09
CA ALA A 115 -12.82 8.80 -1.14
C ALA A 115 -12.44 9.70 -2.35
N PRO A 116 -12.27 9.14 -3.56
CA PRO A 116 -12.12 7.71 -3.85
C PRO A 116 -10.75 7.20 -3.39
N VAL A 117 -10.68 6.02 -2.78
CA VAL A 117 -9.42 5.39 -2.36
C VAL A 117 -9.02 4.30 -3.34
N VAL A 118 -7.76 4.30 -3.78
CA VAL A 118 -7.20 3.19 -4.56
C VAL A 118 -6.75 2.10 -3.60
N VAL A 119 -7.10 0.85 -3.85
CA VAL A 119 -6.59 -0.31 -3.11
C VAL A 119 -5.91 -1.24 -4.11
N TYR A 120 -4.59 -1.33 -4.04
CA TYR A 120 -3.80 -2.26 -4.84
C TYR A 120 -3.36 -3.44 -3.99
N ASP A 121 -3.96 -4.60 -4.24
CA ASP A 121 -3.70 -5.81 -3.49
C ASP A 121 -2.84 -6.79 -4.31
N SER A 122 -1.51 -6.75 -4.09
CA SER A 122 -0.57 -7.58 -4.84
C SER A 122 -0.75 -9.08 -4.56
N TRP A 123 -1.37 -9.44 -3.43
CA TRP A 123 -1.52 -10.81 -2.96
C TRP A 123 -2.96 -11.32 -3.00
N ARG A 124 -3.92 -10.47 -3.38
CA ARG A 124 -5.35 -10.77 -3.47
C ARG A 124 -5.96 -11.24 -2.13
N VAL A 125 -5.37 -10.83 -1.01
CA VAL A 125 -5.83 -11.17 0.35
C VAL A 125 -7.16 -10.50 0.73
N LEU A 126 -7.55 -9.45 0.01
CA LEU A 126 -8.81 -8.72 0.17
C LEU A 126 -9.84 -9.08 -0.91
N ARG A 127 -9.46 -9.85 -1.94
CA ARG A 127 -10.31 -10.13 -3.11
C ARG A 127 -11.67 -10.73 -2.74
N GLU A 128 -11.66 -11.70 -1.83
CA GLU A 128 -12.86 -12.43 -1.40
C GLU A 128 -13.57 -11.75 -0.21
N THR A 129 -13.15 -10.52 0.14
CA THR A 129 -13.82 -9.71 1.17
C THR A 129 -14.86 -8.78 0.53
N ALA A 130 -15.60 -8.03 1.34
CA ALA A 130 -16.50 -7.00 0.82
C ALA A 130 -15.77 -5.70 0.38
N VAL A 131 -14.44 -5.60 0.52
CA VAL A 131 -13.67 -4.40 0.16
C VAL A 131 -13.79 -4.02 -1.32
N PRO A 132 -13.64 -4.95 -2.30
CA PRO A 132 -13.73 -4.60 -3.72
C PRO A 132 -15.12 -4.09 -4.13
N ALA A 133 -16.17 -4.43 -3.38
CA ALA A 133 -17.55 -4.00 -3.65
C ALA A 133 -17.88 -2.61 -3.06
N LEU A 134 -16.97 -1.99 -2.30
CA LEU A 134 -17.20 -0.67 -1.74
C LEU A 134 -17.20 0.41 -2.84
N PRO A 135 -18.23 1.27 -2.93
CA PRO A 135 -18.37 2.23 -4.02
C PRO A 135 -17.24 3.27 -4.07
N GLN A 136 -16.61 3.60 -2.94
CA GLN A 136 -15.48 4.52 -2.85
C GLN A 136 -14.12 3.85 -3.12
N VAL A 137 -14.06 2.53 -3.28
CA VAL A 137 -12.81 1.79 -3.49
C VAL A 137 -12.61 1.53 -4.98
N ARG A 138 -11.42 1.91 -5.48
CA ARG A 138 -10.90 1.45 -6.77
C ARG A 138 -9.94 0.29 -6.50
N TYR A 139 -10.45 -0.94 -6.60
CA TYR A 139 -9.69 -2.15 -6.29
C TYR A 139 -8.95 -2.70 -7.51
N ALA A 140 -7.70 -3.08 -7.34
CA ALA A 140 -6.90 -3.76 -8.36
C ALA A 140 -5.87 -4.69 -7.72
N GLY A 141 -5.23 -5.55 -8.53
CA GLY A 141 -4.11 -6.37 -8.10
C GLY A 141 -3.29 -6.88 -9.28
N LEU A 142 -2.19 -7.59 -9.00
CA LEU A 142 -1.37 -8.18 -10.07
C LEU A 142 -2.22 -9.10 -10.96
N GLY A 143 -2.24 -8.82 -12.27
CA GLY A 143 -2.99 -9.59 -13.26
C GLY A 143 -4.52 -9.49 -13.13
N HIS A 144 -5.05 -8.45 -12.47
CA HIS A 144 -6.48 -8.19 -12.38
C HIS A 144 -6.75 -6.68 -12.27
N GLU A 145 -7.39 -6.14 -13.30
CA GLU A 145 -7.96 -4.78 -13.29
C GLU A 145 -9.47 -4.97 -13.07
N GLY A 146 -9.99 -4.44 -11.95
CA GLY A 146 -11.41 -4.43 -11.63
C GLY A 146 -12.14 -3.24 -12.23
#